data_AF-A0A973GTC1-F1
#
_entry.id   AF-A0A973GTC1-F1
#
_cell.length_a   1.000
_cell.length_b   1.000
_cell.length_c   1.000
_cell.angle_alpha   90.00
_cell.angle_beta   90.00
_cell.angle_gamma   90.00
#
_symmetry.space_group_name_H-M   'P 1'
#
loop_
_entity.id
_entity.type
_entity.pdbx_description
1 polymer ?
#
loop_
_entity_poly.entity_id
_entity_poly.type
_entity_poly.pdbx_seq_one_letter_code
_entity_poly.pdbx_strand_id
1 'polypeptide(L)'
;MLNRRLKAISDLIKPCDTLFDVGSDHGFLPLYLLLNKKINKAIIGEINYGPLDQAKKNFMKYPELNCEFVLSDGLRSYDNSIDSVVIAGMGFETIQHIIIQDIEKFKKIPQILIQSN
;
A
#
# COMPACT_ATOMS: atom_id res chain seq x y z
N MET A 1 -15.02 -5.40 -4.20
CA MET A 1 -14.55 -6.22 -5.33
C MET A 1 -13.45 -5.44 -6.02
N LEU A 2 -12.30 -6.06 -6.32
CA LEU A 2 -11.20 -5.35 -7.00
C LEU A 2 -11.60 -5.03 -8.45
N ASN A 3 -11.22 -3.85 -8.93
CA ASN A 3 -11.27 -3.55 -10.36
C ASN A 3 -10.17 -4.34 -11.10
N ARG A 4 -10.21 -4.36 -12.45
CA ARG A 4 -9.24 -5.11 -13.27
C ARG A 4 -7.78 -4.73 -12.98
N ARG A 5 -7.52 -3.45 -12.72
CA ARG A 5 -6.19 -2.89 -12.43
C ARG A 5 -5.64 -3.41 -11.10
N LEU A 6 -6.41 -3.27 -10.02
CA LEU A 6 -6.03 -3.78 -8.70
C LEU A 6 -5.95 -5.31 -8.69
N LYS A 7 -6.78 -6.00 -9.48
CA LYS A 7 -6.68 -7.46 -9.62
C LYS A 7 -5.35 -7.87 -10.24
N ALA A 8 -4.93 -7.23 -11.34
CA ALA A 8 -3.63 -7.48 -11.97
C ALA A 8 -2.46 -7.21 -10.99
N ILE A 9 -2.51 -6.10 -10.25
CA ILE A 9 -1.53 -5.81 -9.20
C ILE A 9 -1.52 -6.93 -8.14
N SER A 10 -2.68 -7.35 -7.65
CA SER A 10 -2.80 -8.41 -6.64
C SER A 10 -2.23 -9.76 -7.11
N ASP A 11 -2.20 -10.01 -8.41
CA ASP A 11 -1.68 -11.24 -9.00
C ASP A 11 -0.15 -11.22 -9.16
N LEU A 12 0.46 -10.03 -9.23
CA LEU A 12 1.91 -9.84 -9.30
C LEU A 12 2.60 -9.79 -7.92
N ILE A 13 1.84 -9.51 -6.87
CA ILE A 13 2.36 -9.48 -5.49
C ILE A 13 2.76 -10.89 -5.07
N LYS A 14 4.03 -11.03 -4.68
CA LYS A 14 4.54 -12.27 -4.08
C LYS A 14 4.12 -12.33 -2.62
N PRO A 15 3.91 -13.53 -2.05
CA PRO A 15 3.66 -13.64 -0.63
C PRO A 15 4.78 -12.97 0.19
N CYS A 16 4.40 -12.14 1.15
CA CYS A 16 5.34 -11.41 2.00
C CYS A 16 4.76 -11.17 3.40
N ASP A 17 5.58 -10.79 4.37
CA ASP A 17 5.09 -10.53 5.72
C ASP A 17 4.39 -9.16 5.78
N THR A 18 5.08 -8.09 5.37
CA THR A 18 4.55 -6.71 5.44
C THR A 18 4.49 -6.05 4.06
N LEU A 19 3.29 -5.62 3.66
CA LEU A 19 3.05 -4.80 2.48
C LEU A 19 2.63 -3.38 2.85
N PHE A 20 3.18 -2.37 2.17
CA PHE A 20 2.77 -0.98 2.26
C PHE A 20 2.11 -0.52 0.95
N ASP A 21 0.88 -0.02 1.05
CA ASP A 21 0.12 0.52 -0.08
C ASP A 21 0.11 2.06 0.02
N VAL A 22 0.80 2.73 -0.92
CA VAL A 22 0.95 4.19 -0.95
C VAL A 22 -0.19 4.81 -1.75
N GLY A 23 -1.00 5.67 -1.11
CA GLY A 23 -2.17 6.30 -1.70
C GLY A 23 -3.20 5.27 -2.14
N SER A 24 -3.64 4.46 -1.18
CA SER A 24 -4.52 3.34 -1.39
C SER A 24 -5.89 3.75 -1.94
N ASP A 25 -6.40 2.98 -2.90
CA ASP A 25 -7.79 3.09 -3.37
C ASP A 25 -8.73 2.49 -2.31
N HIS A 26 -9.04 3.31 -1.29
CA HIS A 26 -9.90 2.99 -0.15
C HIS A 26 -9.48 1.73 0.64
N GLY A 27 -8.21 1.31 0.58
CA GLY A 27 -7.74 0.11 1.26
C GLY A 27 -8.14 -1.21 0.59
N PHE A 28 -8.72 -1.20 -0.62
CA PHE A 28 -9.28 -2.41 -1.21
C PHE A 28 -8.23 -3.47 -1.57
N LEU A 29 -7.07 -3.05 -2.10
CA LEU A 29 -5.98 -3.97 -2.42
C LEU A 29 -5.43 -4.66 -1.17
N PRO A 30 -4.95 -3.95 -0.13
CA PRO A 30 -4.43 -4.58 1.09
C PRO A 30 -5.48 -5.43 1.80
N LEU A 31 -6.74 -4.98 1.85
CA LEU A 31 -7.83 -5.77 2.42
C LEU A 31 -8.01 -7.10 1.69
N TYR A 32 -8.02 -7.07 0.35
CA TYR A 32 -8.10 -8.29 -0.45
C TYR A 32 -6.90 -9.22 -0.20
N LEU A 33 -5.68 -8.70 -0.14
CA LEU A 33 -4.48 -9.51 0.07
C LEU A 33 -4.46 -10.18 1.44
N LEU A 34 -4.89 -9.47 2.49
CA LEU A 34 -5.02 -10.00 3.85
C LEU A 34 -6.08 -11.10 3.91
N LEU A 35 -7.28 -10.86 3.35
CA LEU A 35 -8.36 -11.85 3.33
C LEU A 35 -7.98 -13.12 2.56
N ASN A 36 -7.14 -12.99 1.53
CA ASN A 36 -6.63 -14.12 0.74
C ASN A 36 -5.31 -14.69 1.29
N LYS A 37 -4.85 -14.25 2.46
CA LYS A 37 -3.62 -14.72 3.12
C LYS A 37 -2.37 -14.62 2.23
N LYS A 38 -2.33 -13.63 1.34
CA LYS A 38 -1.13 -13.32 0.53
C LYS A 38 -0.12 -12.50 1.32
N ILE A 39 -0.56 -11.75 2.33
CA ILE A 39 0.29 -10.94 3.21
C ILE A 39 -0.14 -11.15 4.67
N ASN A 40 0.77 -10.95 5.61
CA ASN A 40 0.48 -11.07 7.05
C ASN A 40 0.12 -9.72 7.69
N LYS A 41 0.68 -8.63 7.18
CA LYS A 41 0.43 -7.26 7.62
C LYS A 41 0.30 -6.32 6.43
N ALA A 42 -0.67 -5.41 6.51
CA ALA A 42 -0.78 -4.28 5.58
C ALA A 42 -0.54 -2.94 6.29
N ILE A 43 0.12 -2.02 5.59
CA ILE A 43 0.22 -0.62 5.96
C ILE A 43 -0.46 0.19 4.87
N ILE A 44 -1.43 1.01 5.25
CA ILE A 44 -2.11 1.93 4.34
C ILE A 44 -1.56 3.32 4.61
N GLY A 45 -0.78 3.84 3.66
CA GLY A 45 -0.20 5.17 3.71
C GLY A 45 -1.00 6.15 2.89
N GLU A 46 -1.48 7.22 3.52
CA GLU A 46 -2.21 8.30 2.84
C GLU A 46 -1.65 9.66 3.22
N ILE A 47 -1.58 10.58 2.25
CA ILE A 47 -1.16 11.96 2.55
C ILE A 47 -2.27 12.76 3.26
N ASN A 48 -3.53 12.36 3.05
CA ASN A 48 -4.71 13.08 3.53
C ASN A 48 -5.51 12.25 4.54
N TYR A 49 -6.04 12.91 5.58
CA TYR A 49 -6.85 12.25 6.60
C TYR A 49 -8.14 11.63 6.05
N GLY A 50 -8.82 12.31 5.11
CA GLY A 50 -10.08 11.85 4.54
C GLY A 50 -9.98 10.47 3.88
N PRO A 51 -9.08 10.27 2.90
CA PRO A 51 -8.79 8.95 2.33
C PRO A 51 -8.39 7.90 3.37
N LEU A 52 -7.54 8.27 4.35
CA LEU A 52 -7.11 7.36 5.40
C LEU A 52 -8.28 6.87 6.26
N ASP A 53 -9.17 7.78 6.66
CA ASP A 53 -10.37 7.47 7.42
C ASP A 53 -11.36 6.60 6.61
N GLN A 54 -11.48 6.87 5.31
CA GLN A 54 -12.29 6.04 4.42
C GLN A 54 -11.75 4.61 4.29
N ALA A 55 -10.42 4.45 4.22
CA ALA A 55 -9.80 3.14 4.26
C ALA A 55 -10.06 2.44 5.61
N LYS A 56 -9.88 3.14 6.74
CA LYS A 56 -10.18 2.61 8.10
C LYS A 56 -11.60 2.07 8.19
N LYS A 57 -12.59 2.81 7.66
CA LYS A 57 -14.00 2.38 7.67
C LYS A 57 -14.23 1.05 6.97
N ASN A 58 -13.50 0.76 5.89
CA ASN A 58 -13.61 -0.52 5.19
C ASN A 58 -13.05 -1.69 6.01
N PHE A 59 -12.07 -1.44 6.89
CA PHE A 59 -11.47 -2.44 7.76
C PHE A 59 -12.23 -2.66 9.07
N MET A 60 -13.17 -1.79 9.46
CA MET A 60 -13.94 -1.95 10.72
C MET A 60 -14.71 -3.29 10.81
N LYS A 61 -15.03 -3.90 9.67
CA LYS A 61 -15.71 -5.20 9.60
C LYS A 61 -14.77 -6.40 9.75
N TYR A 62 -13.46 -6.14 9.81
CA TYR A 62 -12.40 -7.14 9.83
C TYR A 62 -11.35 -6.82 10.92
N PRO A 63 -11.76 -6.65 12.19
CA PRO A 63 -10.87 -6.23 13.27
C PRO A 63 -9.73 -7.22 13.57
N GLU A 64 -9.84 -8.46 13.11
CA GLU A 64 -8.81 -9.50 13.21
C GLU A 64 -7.65 -9.33 12.23
N LEU A 65 -7.83 -8.52 11.19
CA LEU A 65 -6.79 -8.30 10.19
C LEU A 65 -5.72 -7.33 10.71
N ASN A 66 -4.46 -7.71 10.53
CA ASN A 66 -3.32 -6.90 10.95
C ASN A 66 -3.08 -5.77 9.93
N CYS A 67 -3.68 -4.62 10.18
CA CYS A 67 -3.56 -3.44 9.34
C CYS A 67 -3.18 -2.20 10.16
N GLU A 68 -2.23 -1.42 9.64
CA GLU A 68 -1.81 -0.13 10.20
C GLU A 68 -2.19 0.99 9.23
N PHE A 69 -2.57 2.15 9.76
CA PHE A 69 -3.02 3.29 8.97
C PHE A 69 -2.15 4.50 9.31
N VAL A 70 -1.38 4.96 8.32
CA VAL A 70 -0.33 5.95 8.52
C VAL A 70 -0.64 7.17 7.65
N LEU A 71 -0.72 8.35 8.27
CA LEU A 71 -0.73 9.61 7.55
C LEU A 71 0.71 9.91 7.11
N SER A 72 1.01 9.74 5.82
CA SER A 72 2.36 9.82 5.28
C SER A 72 2.32 10.32 3.83
N ASP A 73 3.26 11.20 3.50
CA ASP A 73 3.62 11.53 2.13
C ASP A 73 4.66 10.49 1.67
N GLY A 74 4.25 9.55 0.83
CA GLY A 74 5.09 8.41 0.46
C GLY A 74 5.43 7.54 1.68
N LEU A 75 6.72 7.24 1.86
CA LEU A 75 7.22 6.44 2.98
C LEU A 75 7.83 7.29 4.11
N ARG A 76 7.73 8.61 4.02
CA ARG A 76 8.41 9.55 4.94
C ARG A 76 8.18 9.25 6.40
N SER A 77 6.94 8.93 6.80
CA SER A 77 6.56 8.68 8.19
C SER A 77 6.60 7.20 8.60
N TYR A 78 7.26 6.35 7.82
CA TYR A 78 7.37 4.91 8.10
C TYR A 78 8.81 4.41 8.01
N ASP A 79 9.36 3.95 9.13
CA ASP A 79 10.77 3.51 9.23
C ASP A 79 10.91 2.00 9.52
N ASN A 80 9.80 1.29 9.69
CA ASN A 80 9.82 -0.15 9.92
C ASN A 80 10.07 -0.93 8.61
N SER A 81 10.37 -2.23 8.73
CA SER A 81 10.72 -3.08 7.59
C SER A 81 9.59 -3.27 6.58
N ILE A 82 9.93 -2.89 5.34
CA ILE A 82 9.32 -3.04 4.03
C ILE A 82 9.56 -4.35 3.26
N ASP A 83 8.64 -5.33 3.14
CA ASP A 83 8.88 -6.42 2.17
C ASP A 83 8.40 -6.04 0.75
N SER A 84 7.19 -5.49 0.68
CA SER A 84 6.55 -5.10 -0.59
C SER A 84 5.95 -3.71 -0.50
N VAL A 85 6.20 -2.87 -1.50
CA VAL A 85 5.51 -1.58 -1.67
C VAL A 85 4.70 -1.58 -2.95
N VAL A 86 3.49 -1.04 -2.88
CA VAL A 86 2.64 -0.75 -4.05
C VAL A 86 2.44 0.76 -4.16
N ILE A 87 2.64 1.30 -5.36
CA ILE A 87 2.25 2.66 -5.74
C ILE A 87 1.45 2.56 -7.03
N ALA A 88 0.15 2.82 -6.96
CA ALA A 88 -0.75 2.58 -8.10
C ALA A 88 -1.78 3.71 -8.26
N GLY A 89 -2.17 4.00 -9.50
CA GLY A 89 -3.20 4.99 -9.80
C GLY A 89 -2.72 6.43 -9.77
N MET A 90 -1.39 6.65 -9.81
CA MET A 90 -0.76 7.97 -9.78
C MET A 90 -0.03 8.29 -11.09
N GLY A 91 0.13 9.59 -11.40
CA GLY A 91 0.94 10.03 -12.53
C GLY A 91 2.44 9.77 -12.32
N PHE A 92 3.19 9.65 -13.41
CA PHE A 92 4.63 9.35 -13.39
C PHE A 92 5.41 10.31 -12.48
N GLU A 93 5.17 11.62 -12.59
CA GLU A 93 5.88 12.63 -11.79
C GLU A 93 5.64 12.47 -10.30
N THR A 94 4.42 12.14 -9.89
CA THR A 94 4.08 11.87 -8.48
C THR A 94 4.79 10.63 -7.96
N ILE A 95 4.77 9.54 -8.73
CA ILE A 95 5.46 8.29 -8.38
C ILE A 95 6.97 8.54 -8.27
N GLN A 96 7.54 9.25 -9.25
CA GLN A 96 8.96 9.60 -9.26
C GLN A 96 9.32 10.43 -8.02
N HIS A 97 8.51 11.43 -7.67
CA HIS A 97 8.72 12.24 -6.48
C HIS A 97 8.74 11.40 -5.21
N ILE A 98 7.74 10.52 -5.01
CA ILE A 98 7.64 9.61 -3.86
C ILE A 98 8.88 8.72 -3.74
N ILE A 99 9.37 8.17 -4.86
CA ILE A 99 10.51 7.27 -4.84
C ILE A 99 11.82 8.02 -4.58
N ILE A 100 12.02 9.17 -5.22
CA ILE A 100 13.26 9.94 -5.10
C ILE A 100 13.41 10.52 -3.68
N GLN A 101 12.33 11.04 -3.08
CA GLN A 101 12.40 11.63 -1.74
C GLN A 101 12.78 10.60 -0.66
N ASP A 102 12.37 9.34 -0.83
CA ASP A 102 12.59 8.24 0.13
C ASP A 102 13.53 7.15 -0.45
N ILE A 103 14.43 7.52 -1.37
CA ILE A 103 15.18 6.56 -2.19
C ILE A 103 15.97 5.53 -1.36
N GLU A 104 16.52 5.94 -0.21
CA GLU A 104 17.27 5.06 0.69
C GLU A 104 16.38 4.03 1.39
N LYS A 105 15.08 4.31 1.56
CA LYS A 105 14.09 3.34 2.02
C LYS A 105 13.75 2.37 0.89
N PHE A 106 13.43 2.88 -0.29
CA PHE A 106 13.07 2.07 -1.46
C PHE A 106 14.18 1.08 -1.87
N LYS A 107 15.46 1.47 -1.79
CA LYS A 107 16.60 0.58 -2.06
C LYS A 107 16.63 -0.68 -1.18
N LYS A 108 16.00 -0.65 0.00
CA LYS A 108 15.97 -1.77 0.96
C LYS A 108 14.76 -2.67 0.78
N ILE A 109 13.79 -2.28 -0.05
CA ILE A 109 12.52 -2.99 -0.21
C ILE A 109 12.67 -4.10 -1.26
N PRO A 110 12.47 -5.37 -0.90
CA PRO A 110 12.59 -6.51 -1.81
C PRO A 110 11.69 -6.46 -3.04
N GLN A 111 10.45 -5.98 -2.90
CA GLN A 111 9.49 -5.91 -4.00
C GLN A 111 8.86 -4.51 -4.10
N ILE A 112 8.97 -3.89 -5.27
CA ILE A 112 8.30 -2.63 -5.57
C ILE A 112 7.39 -2.86 -6.78
N LEU A 113 6.09 -2.64 -6.62
CA LEU A 113 5.12 -2.66 -7.71
C LEU A 113 4.64 -1.26 -7.99
N ILE A 114 4.76 -0.85 -9.25
CA ILE A 114 4.38 0.47 -9.71
C ILE A 114 3.36 0.32 -10.82
N GLN A 115 2.27 1.07 -10.73
CA GLN A 115 1.34 1.27 -11.83
C GLN A 115 1.07 2.77 -11.99
N SER A 116 1.62 3.34 -13.06
CA SER A 116 1.36 4.73 -13.44
C SER A 116 0.16 4.83 -14.40
N ASN A 117 -0.58 5.95 -14.32
CA ASN A 117 -1.69 6.28 -15.23
C ASN A 117 -1.20 6.83 -16.58
#